data_AF-A0A5C6N7D4-F1
#
_entry.id   AF-A0A5C6N7D4-F1
#
_cell.length_a   1.000
_cell.length_b   1.000
_cell.length_c   1.000
_cell.angle_alpha   90.00
_cell.angle_beta   90.00
_cell.angle_gamma   90.00
#
_symmetry.space_group_name_H-M   'P 1'
#
loop_
_entity.id
_entity.type
_entity.pdbx_description
1 polymer ?
#
loop_
_entity_poly.entity_id
_entity_poly.type
_entity_poly.pdbx_seq_one_letter_code
_entity_poly.pdbx_strand_id
1 'polypeptide(L)'
;MLTSSDQPVLNLEVCKNYTVHPGIYGPDEGWALAYPECREKNQSPVNILDQDTKVSTEYQELTLEGFDNESSNKTSMKNTGKTVAIMLKDDYFIRGAGLPGRFKAEKVEFHWGPSNGSEGSEHSINGRRFPVEVNP
;
A
#
# COMPACT_ATOMS: atom_id res chain seq x y z
N MET A 1 -0.50 -4.29 -4.44
CA MET A 1 -1.87 -4.62 -4.07
C MET A 1 -2.00 -6.14 -3.92
N LEU A 2 -2.45 -6.61 -2.76
CA LEU A 2 -2.72 -8.02 -2.51
C LEU A 2 -4.16 -8.35 -2.88
N THR A 3 -4.35 -9.42 -3.66
CA THR A 3 -5.68 -9.90 -4.03
C THR A 3 -5.99 -11.19 -3.28
N SER A 4 -7.21 -11.28 -2.73
CA SER A 4 -7.75 -12.53 -2.19
C SER A 4 -8.70 -13.15 -3.22
N SER A 5 -8.83 -14.48 -3.23
CA SER A 5 -9.83 -15.17 -4.05
C SER A 5 -11.27 -14.96 -3.58
N ASP A 6 -11.50 -14.52 -2.33
CA ASP A 6 -12.79 -14.63 -1.64
C ASP A 6 -13.30 -13.32 -0.97
N GLN A 7 -12.66 -12.18 -1.22
CA GLN A 7 -13.08 -10.86 -0.71
C GLN A 7 -12.80 -9.76 -1.73
N PRO A 8 -13.76 -8.82 -1.95
CA PRO A 8 -13.48 -7.61 -2.71
C PRO A 8 -12.38 -6.80 -2.01
N VAL A 9 -11.37 -6.42 -2.77
CA VAL A 9 -10.24 -5.58 -2.30
C VAL A 9 -10.82 -4.30 -1.70
N LEU A 10 -10.57 -4.05 -0.41
CA LEU A 10 -10.84 -2.73 0.18
C LEU A 10 -9.85 -1.77 -0.48
N ASN A 11 -10.40 -0.93 -1.36
CA ASN A 11 -9.68 -0.43 -2.51
C ASN A 11 -8.90 0.85 -2.14
N LEU A 12 -7.68 0.68 -1.62
CA LEU A 12 -6.73 1.79 -1.38
C LEU A 12 -6.51 2.64 -2.65
N GLU A 13 -6.80 2.09 -3.83
CA GLU A 13 -6.66 2.73 -5.13
C GLU A 13 -7.73 3.79 -5.44
N VAL A 14 -8.88 3.76 -4.76
CA VAL A 14 -10.03 4.61 -5.16
C VAL A 14 -9.75 6.09 -4.93
N CYS A 15 -9.12 6.42 -3.81
CA CYS A 15 -8.92 7.82 -3.43
C CYS A 15 -7.79 8.49 -4.20
N LYS A 16 -6.78 7.75 -4.66
CA LYS A 16 -5.57 8.34 -5.28
C LYS A 16 -5.66 8.55 -6.79
N ASN A 17 -6.84 8.38 -7.40
CA ASN A 17 -7.01 8.49 -8.86
C ASN A 17 -6.76 9.90 -9.45
N TYR A 18 -6.61 10.94 -8.62
CA TYR A 18 -6.42 12.33 -9.06
C TYR A 18 -5.01 12.87 -8.75
N THR A 19 -4.88 14.08 -8.23
CA THR A 19 -3.60 14.71 -7.90
C THR A 19 -3.29 14.50 -6.43
N VAL A 20 -2.03 14.15 -6.15
CA VAL A 20 -1.49 14.08 -4.77
C VAL A 20 -1.09 15.45 -4.23
N HIS A 21 -1.11 16.48 -5.08
CA HIS A 21 -0.85 17.86 -4.69
C HIS A 21 -2.11 18.53 -4.13
N PRO A 22 -1.97 19.46 -3.16
CA PRO A 22 -3.07 20.27 -2.67
C PRO A 22 -3.77 21.03 -3.81
N GLY A 23 -5.10 21.15 -3.74
CA GLY A 23 -5.91 21.87 -4.71
C GLY A 23 -7.32 21.28 -4.88
N ILE A 24 -8.09 21.82 -5.84
CA ILE A 24 -9.49 21.44 -6.09
C ILE A 24 -9.66 19.94 -6.41
N TYR A 25 -8.61 19.30 -6.94
CA TYR A 25 -8.58 17.85 -7.23
C TYR A 25 -7.68 17.05 -6.27
N GLY A 26 -7.26 17.70 -5.18
CA GLY A 26 -6.37 17.15 -4.17
C GLY A 26 -7.10 16.36 -3.08
N PRO A 27 -6.35 15.80 -2.12
CA PRO A 27 -6.87 14.92 -1.08
C PRO A 27 -7.87 15.56 -0.11
N ASP A 28 -7.75 16.87 0.15
CA ASP A 28 -8.54 17.53 1.19
C ASP A 28 -10.02 17.72 0.82
N GLU A 29 -10.31 17.94 -0.47
CA GLU A 29 -11.67 18.23 -0.95
C GLU A 29 -12.01 17.46 -2.24
N GLY A 30 -11.09 17.42 -3.20
CA GLY A 30 -11.34 16.87 -4.54
C GLY A 30 -11.63 15.37 -4.54
N TRP A 31 -10.91 14.60 -3.73
CA TRP A 31 -11.09 13.14 -3.68
C TRP A 31 -12.45 12.76 -3.12
N ALA A 32 -12.84 13.35 -1.99
CA ALA A 32 -14.12 13.09 -1.35
C ALA A 32 -15.33 13.54 -2.20
N LEU A 33 -15.16 14.56 -3.05
CA LEU A 33 -16.20 15.00 -3.99
C LEU A 33 -16.46 13.95 -5.10
N ALA A 34 -15.40 13.29 -5.58
CA ALA A 34 -15.51 12.25 -6.61
C ALA A 34 -15.85 10.88 -6.02
N TYR A 35 -15.32 10.58 -4.82
CA TYR A 35 -15.40 9.32 -4.11
C TYR A 35 -15.68 9.59 -2.63
N PRO A 36 -16.97 9.67 -2.22
CA PRO A 36 -17.35 9.97 -0.84
C PRO A 36 -16.68 9.06 0.21
N GLU A 37 -16.37 7.81 -0.15
CA GLU A 37 -15.65 6.84 0.68
C GLU A 37 -14.28 7.36 1.17
N CYS A 38 -13.67 8.30 0.46
CA CYS A 38 -12.39 8.90 0.84
C CYS A 38 -12.48 9.83 2.05
N ARG A 39 -13.69 10.15 2.52
CA ARG A 39 -13.94 10.92 3.74
C ARG A 39 -14.48 10.05 4.88
N GLU A 40 -14.62 8.75 4.66
CA GLU A 40 -15.18 7.85 5.67
C GLU A 40 -14.21 7.59 6.82
N LYS A 41 -14.72 7.01 7.89
CA LYS A 41 -13.89 6.58 9.02
C LYS A 41 -13.08 5.34 8.59
N ASN A 42 -11.82 5.25 9.03
CA ASN A 42 -10.85 4.18 8.71
C ASN A 42 -10.12 4.32 7.37
N GLN A 43 -9.71 5.54 7.01
CA GLN A 43 -8.77 5.75 5.90
C GLN A 43 -7.33 5.41 6.28
N SER A 44 -6.56 5.04 5.27
CA SER A 44 -5.10 5.03 5.30
C SER A 44 -4.55 6.25 4.52
N PRO A 45 -3.30 6.69 4.76
CA PRO A 45 -2.34 6.15 5.72
C PRO A 45 -2.59 6.59 7.17
N VAL A 46 -1.89 5.98 8.12
CA VAL A 46 -1.92 6.35 9.54
C VAL A 46 -0.52 6.51 10.14
N ASN A 47 -0.45 7.24 11.25
CA ASN A 47 0.69 7.19 12.16
C ASN A 47 0.47 6.08 13.19
N ILE A 48 1.37 5.09 13.21
CA ILE A 48 1.34 3.99 14.17
C ILE A 48 2.09 4.45 15.41
N LEU A 49 1.37 4.68 16.50
CA LEU A 49 1.96 4.92 17.82
C LEU A 49 2.26 3.57 18.47
N ASP A 50 3.53 3.21 18.56
CA ASP A 50 3.99 1.89 19.03
C ASP A 50 3.42 1.56 20.43
N GLN A 51 3.40 2.55 21.32
CA GLN A 51 2.84 2.44 22.67
C GLN A 51 1.33 2.10 22.72
N ASP A 52 0.59 2.41 21.65
CA ASP A 52 -0.85 2.16 21.55
C ASP A 52 -1.15 0.86 20.77
N THR A 53 -0.12 0.18 20.29
CA THR A 53 -0.28 -1.11 19.60
C THR A 53 -0.55 -2.24 20.58
N LYS A 54 -1.21 -3.30 20.08
CA LYS A 54 -1.48 -4.51 20.86
C LYS A 54 -0.63 -5.64 20.31
N VAL A 55 0.23 -6.20 21.15
CA VAL A 55 0.96 -7.42 20.83
C VAL A 55 -0.02 -8.59 20.85
N SER A 56 -0.09 -9.30 19.73
CA SER A 56 -0.90 -10.52 19.61
C SER A 56 0.02 -11.74 19.52
N THR A 57 -0.25 -12.74 20.35
CA THR A 57 0.37 -14.07 20.26
C THR A 57 -0.52 -15.08 19.53
N GLU A 58 -1.70 -14.65 19.08
CA GLU A 58 -2.69 -15.51 18.42
C GLU A 58 -2.46 -15.64 16.92
N TYR A 59 -1.73 -14.70 16.33
CA TYR A 59 -1.48 -14.68 14.90
C TYR A 59 -0.33 -15.62 14.53
N GLN A 60 -0.58 -16.46 13.53
CA GLN A 60 0.47 -17.25 12.89
C GLN A 60 1.53 -16.32 12.29
N GLU A 61 2.77 -16.80 12.26
CA GLU A 61 3.87 -16.10 11.60
C GLU A 61 3.55 -15.83 10.13
N LEU A 62 4.09 -14.72 9.61
CA LEU A 62 3.97 -14.38 8.20
C LEU A 62 4.72 -15.43 7.37
N THR A 63 3.99 -16.09 6.47
CA THR A 63 4.57 -17.04 5.50
C THR A 63 4.65 -16.38 4.13
N LEU A 64 5.82 -16.46 3.50
CA LEU A 64 6.08 -15.95 2.16
C LEU A 64 6.35 -17.13 1.22
N GLU A 65 5.58 -17.23 0.15
CA GLU A 65 5.73 -18.28 -0.86
C GLU A 65 6.15 -17.63 -2.19
N GLY A 66 7.25 -18.11 -2.78
CA GLY A 66 7.77 -17.64 -4.07
C GLY A 66 8.68 -16.40 -4.01
N PHE A 67 8.78 -15.73 -2.85
CA PHE A 67 9.59 -14.50 -2.68
C PHE A 67 11.11 -14.72 -2.76
N ASP A 68 11.58 -15.95 -2.55
CA ASP A 68 13.01 -16.31 -2.67
C ASP A 68 13.43 -16.65 -4.12
N ASN A 69 12.48 -16.67 -5.05
CA ASN A 69 12.75 -16.96 -6.45
C ASN A 69 13.12 -15.69 -7.21
N GLU A 70 13.96 -15.83 -8.23
CA GLU A 70 14.16 -14.76 -9.21
C GLU A 70 12.87 -14.47 -9.97
N SER A 71 12.55 -13.18 -10.13
CA SER A 71 11.38 -12.77 -10.90
C SER A 71 11.55 -13.09 -12.39
N SER A 72 10.47 -13.50 -13.05
CA SER A 72 10.45 -13.70 -14.50
C SER A 72 10.77 -12.40 -15.24
N ASN A 73 11.44 -12.55 -16.39
CA ASN A 73 11.66 -11.48 -17.37
C ASN A 73 10.36 -10.90 -17.98
N LYS A 74 9.20 -11.47 -17.66
CA LYS A 74 7.88 -10.91 -18.02
C LYS A 74 7.42 -9.83 -17.05
N THR A 75 8.00 -9.75 -15.85
CA THR A 75 7.74 -8.67 -14.89
C THR A 75 8.10 -7.34 -15.52
N SER A 76 7.21 -6.36 -15.41
CA SER A 76 7.35 -5.07 -16.08
C SER A 76 7.18 -3.91 -15.12
N MET A 77 7.74 -2.77 -15.48
CA MET A 77 7.67 -1.53 -14.70
C MET A 77 7.02 -0.44 -15.55
N LYS A 78 6.15 0.37 -14.94
CA LYS A 78 5.44 1.46 -15.58
C LYS A 78 5.46 2.71 -14.71
N ASN A 79 5.83 3.84 -15.29
CA ASN A 79 5.52 5.15 -14.71
C ASN A 79 4.05 5.48 -15.02
N THR A 80 3.22 5.61 -13.98
CA THR A 80 1.78 5.89 -14.12
C THR A 80 1.45 7.39 -14.15
N GLY A 81 2.45 8.24 -13.95
CA GLY A 81 2.29 9.68 -13.69
C GLY A 81 1.94 10.00 -12.23
N LYS A 82 1.76 8.98 -11.38
CA LYS A 82 1.47 9.10 -9.94
C LYS A 82 2.45 8.32 -9.07
N THR A 83 2.85 7.16 -9.56
CA THR A 83 3.82 6.27 -8.94
C THR A 83 4.61 5.55 -10.04
N VAL A 84 5.62 4.80 -9.63
CA VAL A 84 6.18 3.71 -10.41
C VAL A 84 5.47 2.43 -9.97
N ALA A 85 4.85 1.71 -10.90
CA ALA A 85 4.21 0.43 -10.63
C ALA A 85 5.03 -0.70 -11.25
N ILE A 86 5.36 -1.73 -10.47
CA ILE A 86 5.92 -2.99 -10.96
C ILE A 86 4.78 -4.00 -11.04
N MET A 87 4.49 -4.50 -12.24
CA MET A 87 3.47 -5.51 -12.47
C MET A 87 4.09 -6.90 -12.37
N LEU A 88 3.75 -7.63 -11.32
CA LEU A 88 4.29 -8.97 -11.05
C LEU A 88 3.66 -9.97 -12.00
N LYS A 89 4.47 -10.86 -12.57
CA LYS A 89 4.00 -11.94 -13.47
C LYS A 89 4.15 -13.34 -12.91
N ASP A 90 4.89 -13.49 -11.82
CA ASP A 90 5.02 -14.75 -11.11
C ASP A 90 4.02 -14.85 -9.96
N ASP A 91 4.04 -16.00 -9.31
CA ASP A 91 3.17 -16.37 -8.22
C ASP A 91 3.87 -16.11 -6.88
N TYR A 92 3.54 -14.96 -6.28
CA TYR A 92 3.97 -14.59 -4.93
C TYR A 92 2.77 -14.62 -4.00
N PHE A 93 2.84 -15.40 -2.93
CA PHE A 93 1.74 -15.50 -1.98
C PHE A 93 2.17 -15.20 -0.54
N ILE A 94 1.24 -14.62 0.22
CA ILE A 94 1.39 -14.40 1.65
C ILE A 94 0.24 -15.02 2.44
N ARG A 95 0.55 -15.48 3.66
CA ARG A 95 -0.38 -16.06 4.64
C ARG A 95 0.05 -15.71 6.06
N GLY A 96 -0.84 -15.89 7.04
CA GLY A 96 -0.53 -15.60 8.44
C GLY A 96 -0.73 -14.12 8.78
N ALA A 97 -0.10 -13.64 9.87
CA ALA A 97 -0.20 -12.25 10.34
C ALA A 97 -1.64 -11.71 10.51
N GLY A 98 -2.60 -12.60 10.80
CA GLY A 98 -4.02 -12.25 10.93
C GLY A 98 -4.80 -12.14 9.61
N LEU A 99 -4.17 -12.43 8.46
CA LEU A 99 -4.85 -12.43 7.16
C LEU A 99 -5.86 -13.59 7.04
N PRO A 100 -7.07 -13.34 6.51
CA PRO A 100 -8.08 -14.37 6.33
C PRO A 100 -7.79 -15.22 5.08
N GLY A 101 -6.76 -16.05 5.15
CA GLY A 101 -6.40 -17.00 4.10
C GLY A 101 -5.09 -16.68 3.38
N ARG A 102 -5.05 -16.93 2.07
CA ARG A 102 -3.87 -16.79 1.22
C ARG A 102 -4.09 -15.71 0.17
N PHE A 103 -3.18 -14.76 0.12
CA PHE A 103 -3.26 -13.60 -0.76
C PHE A 103 -2.16 -13.66 -1.79
N LYS A 104 -2.46 -13.23 -3.03
CA LYS A 104 -1.48 -13.15 -4.11
C LYS A 104 -1.06 -11.70 -4.34
N ALA A 105 0.24 -11.46 -4.46
CA ALA A 105 0.74 -10.14 -4.85
C ALA A 105 0.54 -9.92 -6.36
N GLU A 106 -0.03 -8.76 -6.72
CA GLU A 106 -0.33 -8.41 -8.11
C GLU A 106 0.64 -7.36 -8.67
N LYS A 107 0.92 -6.34 -7.86
CA LYS A 107 1.76 -5.20 -8.25
C LYS A 107 2.41 -4.56 -7.04
N VAL A 108 3.55 -3.93 -7.25
CA VAL A 108 4.24 -3.11 -6.25
C VAL A 108 4.20 -1.64 -6.68
N GLU A 109 3.85 -0.75 -5.76
CA GLU A 109 3.83 0.71 -5.97
C GLU A 109 4.77 1.41 -4.99
N PHE A 110 5.27 2.58 -5.37
CA PHE A 110 6.25 3.34 -4.60
C PHE A 110 5.75 4.74 -4.26
N HIS A 111 6.04 5.19 -3.05
CA HIS A 111 5.83 6.56 -2.59
C HIS A 111 7.16 7.14 -2.10
N TRP A 112 7.51 8.37 -2.49
CA TRP A 112 8.82 8.97 -2.18
C TRP A 112 8.74 10.48 -2.01
N GLY A 113 9.74 11.02 -1.30
CA GLY A 113 9.86 12.44 -1.00
C GLY A 113 10.45 13.26 -2.17
N PRO A 114 10.28 14.58 -2.17
CA PRO A 114 10.62 15.42 -3.33
C PRO A 114 12.13 15.54 -3.63
N SER A 115 13.01 15.39 -2.63
CA SER A 115 14.46 15.53 -2.83
C SER A 115 15.29 14.96 -1.68
N ASN A 116 16.56 14.59 -1.94
CA ASN A 116 17.61 14.33 -0.94
C ASN A 116 17.22 13.44 0.25
N GLY A 117 16.41 12.40 0.02
CA GLY A 117 15.98 11.50 1.09
C GLY A 117 15.01 12.15 2.09
N SER A 118 14.32 13.23 1.69
CA SER A 118 13.21 13.82 2.44
C SER A 118 12.06 12.83 2.62
N GLU A 119 11.19 13.13 3.60
CA GLU A 119 10.04 12.31 3.96
C GLU A 119 9.12 12.03 2.76
N GLY A 120 8.86 10.76 2.51
CA GLY A 120 8.12 10.27 1.35
C GLY A 120 7.18 9.09 1.63
N SER A 121 7.33 8.43 2.77
CA SER A 121 6.40 7.40 3.21
C SER A 121 5.03 8.00 3.48
N GLU A 122 4.00 7.24 3.19
CA GLU A 122 2.62 7.61 3.49
C GLU A 122 2.32 7.35 4.97
N HIS A 123 2.68 6.17 5.46
CA HIS A 123 2.64 5.78 6.86
C HIS A 123 3.82 6.36 7.65
N SER A 124 3.67 6.38 8.97
CA SER A 124 4.73 6.77 9.92
C SER A 124 4.66 5.92 11.17
N ILE A 125 5.79 5.83 11.90
CA ILE A 125 5.88 5.13 13.19
C ILE A 125 6.35 6.14 14.23
N ASN A 126 5.57 6.35 15.29
CA ASN A 126 5.84 7.36 16.32
C ASN A 126 6.12 8.75 15.73
N GLY A 127 5.38 9.12 14.68
CA GLY A 127 5.53 10.38 13.95
C GLY A 127 6.71 10.43 12.98
N ARG A 128 7.58 9.42 12.95
CA ARG A 128 8.72 9.36 12.03
C ARG A 128 8.29 8.84 10.67
N ARG A 129 8.53 9.64 9.62
CA ARG A 129 8.40 9.23 8.21
C ARG A 129 9.74 8.72 7.66
N PHE A 130 9.66 7.98 6.56
CA PHE A 130 10.80 7.41 5.85
C PHE A 130 10.90 8.00 4.43
N PRO A 131 12.06 7.92 3.77
CA PRO A 131 12.24 8.55 2.47
C PRO A 131 11.41 7.91 1.34
N VAL A 132 11.15 6.61 1.45
CA VAL A 132 10.40 5.81 0.47
C VAL A 132 9.54 4.80 1.21
N GLU A 133 8.31 4.58 0.74
CA GLU A 133 7.44 3.47 1.12
C GLU A 133 7.13 2.62 -0.12
N VAL A 134 7.04 1.30 0.08
CA VAL A 134 6.77 0.31 -0.96
C VAL A 134 5.51 -0.44 -0.59
N ASN A 135 4.51 -0.43 -1.48
CA ASN A 135 3.19 -1.00 -1.26
C ASN A 135 3.00 -2.21 -2.19
N PRO A 136 3.12 -3.45 -1.67
CA PRO A 136 2.99 -4.69 -2.44
C PRO A 136 1.55 -5.14 -2.62
#